data_AF-A0A7W9AWZ6-F1
#
_entry.id   AF-A0A7W9AWZ6-F1
#
_cell.length_a   1.000
_cell.length_b   1.000
_cell.length_c   1.000
_cell.angle_alpha   90.00
_cell.angle_beta   90.00
_cell.angle_gamma   90.00
#
_symmetry.space_group_name_H-M   'P 1'
#
loop_
_entity.id
_entity.type
_entity.pdbx_description
1 polymer ?
#
loop_
_entity_poly.entity_id
_entity_poly.type
_entity_poly.pdbx_seq_one_letter_code
_entity_poly.pdbx_strand_id
1 'polypeptide(L)'
;MNSSKSSLARVHGWDRALEDVATAHIGIAPEWGKSDCLLTAADAMFAVTGTDPLAKFRGKYKTEKGAARKMLQNGCENVRDVFEKYLELEPVNRFAARRGDVGVMIINGEYTAGFICGSGFAVKQPHGLTFFPITEIEQAYKVGD
;
A
#
# COMPACT_ATOMS: atom_id res chain seq x y z
N MET A 1 -8.36 19.51 -11.91
CA MET A 1 -8.73 18.19 -12.44
C MET A 1 -7.50 17.30 -12.29
N ASN A 2 -7.30 16.70 -11.12
CA ASN A 2 -6.23 15.73 -10.95
C ASN A 2 -6.75 14.40 -11.49
N SER A 3 -6.09 13.85 -12.50
CA SER A 3 -6.37 12.49 -12.93
C SER A 3 -6.16 11.55 -11.74
N SER A 4 -7.15 10.68 -11.49
CA SER A 4 -7.01 9.58 -10.53
C SER A 4 -5.71 8.84 -10.82
N LYS A 5 -4.90 8.59 -9.79
CA LYS A 5 -3.61 7.90 -9.95
C LYS A 5 -3.76 6.44 -10.42
N SER A 6 -5.00 5.94 -10.47
CA SER A 6 -5.34 4.63 -11.04
C SER A 6 -5.11 4.54 -12.55
N SER A 7 -5.13 5.66 -13.29
CA SER A 7 -4.98 5.66 -14.76
C SER A 7 -3.52 5.70 -15.25
N LEU A 8 -2.55 5.45 -14.37
CA LEU A 8 -1.15 5.35 -14.75
C LEU A 8 -0.91 4.03 -15.48
N ALA A 9 -0.19 4.03 -16.60
CA ALA A 9 0.20 2.78 -17.25
C ALA A 9 1.16 1.99 -16.34
N ARG A 10 0.99 0.66 -16.29
CA ARG A 10 1.96 -0.21 -15.62
C ARG A 10 3.28 -0.24 -16.39
N VAL A 11 4.40 0.01 -15.72
CA VAL A 11 5.71 0.13 -16.37
C VAL A 11 6.28 -1.24 -16.77
N HIS A 12 7.10 -1.30 -17.82
CA HIS A 12 7.71 -2.57 -18.24
C HIS A 12 8.52 -3.21 -17.09
N GLY A 13 8.30 -4.51 -16.84
CA GLY A 13 8.99 -5.27 -15.78
C GLY A 13 8.46 -5.03 -14.36
N TRP A 14 7.32 -4.36 -14.22
CA TRP A 14 6.70 -4.06 -12.93
C TRP A 14 6.46 -5.30 -12.06
N ASP A 15 6.15 -6.43 -12.68
CA ASP A 15 5.78 -7.66 -12.01
C ASP A 15 6.98 -8.26 -11.27
N ARG A 16 8.15 -8.25 -11.91
CA ARG A 16 9.41 -8.64 -11.26
C ARG A 16 9.80 -7.66 -10.16
N ALA A 17 9.72 -6.36 -10.44
CA ALA A 17 10.05 -5.33 -9.45
C ALA A 17 9.15 -5.43 -8.20
N LEU A 18 7.88 -5.79 -8.37
CA LEU A 18 6.95 -6.03 -7.27
C LEU A 18 7.35 -7.24 -6.42
N GLU A 19 7.78 -8.35 -7.04
CA GLU A 19 8.27 -9.51 -6.28
C GLU A 19 9.59 -9.20 -5.56
N ASP A 20 10.43 -8.33 -6.13
CA ASP A 20 11.65 -7.85 -5.47
C ASP A 20 11.31 -7.04 -4.21
N VAL A 21 10.26 -6.21 -4.25
CA VAL A 21 9.73 -5.49 -3.05
C VAL A 21 9.26 -6.48 -1.98
N ALA A 22 8.47 -7.49 -2.37
CA ALA A 22 7.99 -8.51 -1.44
C ALA A 22 9.15 -9.29 -0.80
N THR A 23 10.12 -9.69 -1.60
CA THR A 23 11.31 -10.44 -1.14
C THR A 23 12.16 -9.60 -0.20
N ALA A 24 12.41 -8.33 -0.54
CA ALA A 24 13.21 -7.44 0.29
C ALA A 24 12.59 -7.21 1.67
N HIS A 25 11.26 -7.19 1.79
CA HIS A 25 10.56 -6.88 3.04
C HIS A 25 10.15 -8.10 3.87
N ILE A 26 10.41 -9.34 3.38
CA ILE A 26 9.94 -10.59 4.01
C ILE A 26 10.36 -10.73 5.47
N GLY A 27 11.61 -10.38 5.80
CA GLY A 27 12.19 -10.53 7.14
C GLY A 27 12.63 -9.21 7.78
N ILE A 28 12.21 -8.07 7.22
CA ILE A 28 12.59 -6.74 7.71
C ILE A 28 11.47 -6.20 8.59
N ALA A 29 11.74 -5.91 9.86
CA ALA A 29 10.77 -5.25 10.74
C ALA A 29 10.35 -3.86 10.20
N PRO A 30 9.11 -3.41 10.46
CA PRO A 30 8.63 -2.11 10.00
C PRO A 30 9.39 -0.97 10.67
N GLU A 31 9.72 0.06 9.89
CA GLU A 31 10.21 1.32 10.40
C GLU A 31 9.26 2.45 10.01
N TRP A 32 8.70 3.14 11.00
CA TRP A 32 7.80 4.27 10.79
C TRP A 32 8.45 5.36 9.94
N GLY A 33 7.77 5.76 8.88
CA GLY A 33 8.24 6.79 7.96
C GLY A 33 9.22 6.29 6.92
N LYS A 34 9.54 4.99 6.91
CA LYS A 34 10.38 4.37 5.85
C LYS A 34 9.77 3.13 5.23
N SER A 35 9.32 2.18 6.05
CA SER A 35 8.88 0.84 5.65
C SER A 35 7.73 0.31 6.52
N ASP A 36 6.89 1.21 7.02
CA ASP A 36 5.60 0.84 7.63
C ASP A 36 4.60 0.31 6.58
N CYS A 37 3.38 -0.05 7.00
CA CYS A 37 2.39 -0.65 6.10
C CYS A 37 2.04 0.25 4.91
N LEU A 38 1.84 1.55 5.14
CA LEU A 38 1.51 2.53 4.09
C LEU A 38 2.67 2.71 3.11
N LEU A 39 3.89 2.87 3.62
CA LEU A 39 5.05 3.11 2.78
C LEU A 39 5.52 1.87 2.03
N THR A 40 5.36 0.68 2.61
CA THR A 40 5.61 -0.57 1.88
C THR A 40 4.57 -0.78 0.76
N ALA A 41 3.30 -0.44 0.98
CA ALA A 41 2.31 -0.42 -0.10
C ALA A 41 2.65 0.64 -1.18
N ALA A 42 3.24 1.78 -0.80
CA ALA A 42 3.75 2.75 -1.76
C ALA A 42 4.96 2.27 -2.55
N ASP A 43 5.85 1.48 -1.95
CA ASP A 43 6.95 0.81 -2.68
C ASP A 43 6.39 -0.12 -3.77
N ALA A 44 5.34 -0.88 -3.46
CA ALA A 44 4.63 -1.70 -4.43
C ALA A 44 3.99 -0.86 -5.55
N MET A 45 3.30 0.23 -5.21
CA MET A 45 2.73 1.15 -6.22
C MET A 45 3.82 1.79 -7.11
N PHE A 46 4.97 2.12 -6.55
CA PHE A 46 6.12 2.63 -7.28
C PHE A 46 6.69 1.57 -8.24
N ALA A 47 6.81 0.31 -7.80
CA ALA A 47 7.21 -0.79 -8.68
C ALA A 47 6.22 -0.98 -9.85
N VAL A 48 4.93 -0.77 -9.61
CA VAL A 48 3.87 -0.91 -10.62
C VAL A 48 3.84 0.24 -11.62
N THR A 49 3.94 1.49 -11.15
CA THR A 49 3.65 2.68 -11.95
C THR A 49 4.87 3.56 -12.24
N GLY A 50 6.02 3.25 -11.64
CA GLY A 50 7.22 4.10 -11.68
C GLY A 50 7.07 5.43 -10.93
N THR A 51 5.94 5.67 -10.26
CA THR A 51 5.65 6.92 -9.55
C THR A 51 5.33 6.62 -8.09
N ASP A 52 5.99 7.29 -7.15
CA ASP A 52 5.73 7.10 -5.73
C ASP A 52 4.61 8.06 -5.27
N PRO A 53 3.40 7.55 -5.00
CA PRO A 53 2.28 8.39 -4.66
C PRO A 53 2.37 8.96 -3.24
N LEU A 54 3.20 8.39 -2.36
CA LEU A 54 3.37 8.77 -0.95
C LEU A 54 4.76 9.33 -0.64
N ALA A 55 5.49 9.83 -1.66
CA ALA A 55 6.80 10.47 -1.46
C ALA A 55 6.77 11.59 -0.41
N LYS A 56 5.64 12.32 -0.27
CA LYS A 56 5.44 13.38 0.73
C LYS A 56 5.29 12.88 2.18
N PHE A 57 5.09 11.58 2.38
CA PHE A 57 4.99 10.93 3.68
C PHE A 57 6.35 10.39 4.15
N ARG A 58 7.22 9.98 3.23
CA ARG A 58 8.54 9.39 3.55
C ARG A 58 9.40 10.33 4.38
N GLY A 59 9.95 9.77 5.47
CA GLY A 59 10.81 10.44 6.43
C GLY A 59 10.15 11.56 7.24
N LYS A 60 8.82 11.73 7.16
CA LYS A 60 8.11 12.83 7.85
C LYS A 60 7.57 12.48 9.23
N TYR A 61 7.69 11.23 9.64
CA TYR A 61 7.32 10.75 10.97
C TYR A 61 8.25 9.59 11.36
N LYS A 62 8.29 9.27 12.66
CA LYS A 62 9.11 8.19 13.24
C LYS A 62 8.35 7.32 14.24
N THR A 63 7.06 7.58 14.39
CA THR A 63 6.17 6.91 15.34
C THR A 63 4.79 6.75 14.71
N GLU A 64 4.03 5.79 15.20
CA GLU A 64 2.62 5.57 14.86
C GLU A 64 1.77 6.83 15.02
N LYS A 65 1.87 7.50 16.17
CA LYS A 65 1.19 8.79 16.42
C LYS A 65 1.61 9.86 15.42
N GLY A 66 2.86 9.85 14.97
CA GLY A 66 3.36 10.73 13.93
C GLY A 66 2.75 10.42 12.56
N ALA A 67 2.59 9.14 12.22
CA ALA A 67 1.91 8.68 11.01
C ALA A 67 0.45 9.14 11.01
N ALA A 68 -0.28 8.89 12.12
CA ALA A 68 -1.66 9.33 12.29
C ALA A 68 -1.82 10.85 12.14
N ARG A 69 -0.94 11.64 12.77
CA ARG A 69 -0.93 13.10 12.60
C ARG A 69 -0.68 13.50 11.15
N LYS A 70 0.23 12.82 10.46
CA LYS A 70 0.55 13.10 9.05
C LYS A 70 -0.65 12.79 8.15
N MET A 71 -1.37 11.70 8.39
CA MET A 71 -2.63 11.40 7.69
C MET A 71 -3.67 12.50 7.91
N LEU A 72 -3.90 12.90 9.17
CA LEU A 72 -4.86 13.95 9.51
C LEU A 72 -4.53 15.30 8.84
N GLN A 73 -3.25 15.67 8.78
CA GLN A 73 -2.80 16.88 8.06
C GLN A 73 -3.11 16.84 6.56
N ASN A 74 -3.34 15.67 5.99
CA ASN A 74 -3.71 15.46 4.59
C ASN A 74 -5.21 15.07 4.45
N GLY A 75 -6.04 15.32 5.48
CA GLY A 75 -7.48 15.08 5.44
C GLY A 75 -7.89 13.61 5.54
N CYS A 76 -7.01 12.74 6.04
CA CYS A 76 -7.25 11.30 6.18
C CYS A 76 -7.30 10.91 7.66
N GLU A 77 -8.35 10.22 8.08
CA GLU A 77 -8.51 9.77 9.47
C GLU A 77 -7.81 8.44 9.75
N ASN A 78 -7.62 7.62 8.71
CA ASN A 78 -7.06 6.28 8.79
C ASN A 78 -6.37 5.89 7.48
N VAL A 79 -5.80 4.68 7.44
CA VAL A 79 -5.07 4.14 6.28
C VAL A 79 -5.97 4.01 5.04
N ARG A 80 -7.23 3.60 5.20
CA ARG A 80 -8.19 3.47 4.10
C ARG A 80 -8.45 4.81 3.42
N ASP A 81 -8.63 5.86 4.22
CA ASP A 81 -8.79 7.24 3.73
C ASP A 81 -7.59 7.69 2.89
N VAL A 82 -6.37 7.23 3.18
CA VAL A 82 -5.20 7.57 2.34
C VAL A 82 -5.40 7.04 0.92
N PHE A 83 -5.91 5.82 0.76
CA PHE A 83 -6.17 5.26 -0.57
C PHE A 83 -7.38 5.90 -1.26
N GLU A 84 -8.47 6.12 -0.52
CA GLU A 84 -9.73 6.62 -1.10
C GLU A 84 -9.76 8.14 -1.30
N LYS A 85 -9.27 8.93 -0.33
CA LYS A 85 -9.39 10.39 -0.32
C LYS A 85 -8.11 11.08 -0.79
N TYR A 86 -6.94 10.62 -0.34
CA TYR A 86 -5.67 11.27 -0.68
C TYR A 86 -5.11 10.82 -2.04
N LEU A 87 -5.21 9.52 -2.34
CA LEU A 87 -4.75 8.95 -3.60
C LEU A 87 -5.85 8.82 -4.65
N GLU A 88 -7.12 8.87 -4.22
CA GLU A 88 -8.30 8.74 -5.09
C GLU A 88 -8.21 7.48 -5.98
N LEU A 89 -7.79 6.36 -5.37
CA LEU A 89 -7.67 5.08 -6.06
C LEU A 89 -9.06 4.49 -6.33
N GLU A 90 -9.22 3.85 -7.48
CA GLU A 90 -10.46 3.19 -7.86
C GLU A 90 -10.67 1.92 -7.00
N PRO A 91 -11.76 1.83 -6.22
CA PRO A 91 -12.05 0.62 -5.46
C PRO A 91 -12.45 -0.51 -6.40
N VAL A 92 -11.93 -1.71 -6.15
CA VAL A 92 -12.27 -2.93 -6.88
C VAL A 92 -12.76 -4.01 -5.93
N ASN A 93 -13.55 -4.94 -6.44
CA ASN A 93 -13.91 -6.13 -5.68
C ASN A 93 -12.63 -6.91 -5.35
N ARG A 94 -12.44 -7.32 -4.09
CA ARG A 94 -11.24 -8.08 -3.65
C ARG A 94 -10.96 -9.34 -4.46
N PHE A 95 -11.99 -10.00 -5.00
CA PHE A 95 -11.83 -11.18 -5.85
C PHE A 95 -11.48 -10.87 -7.30
N ALA A 96 -11.63 -9.60 -7.72
CA ALA A 96 -11.19 -9.10 -9.02
C ALA A 96 -9.83 -8.37 -8.94
N ALA A 97 -9.30 -8.16 -7.74
CA ALA A 97 -8.02 -7.51 -7.53
C ALA A 97 -6.88 -8.40 -8.05
N ARG A 98 -5.89 -7.77 -8.69
CA ARG A 98 -4.78 -8.45 -9.37
C ARG A 98 -3.44 -8.16 -8.70
N ARG A 99 -2.40 -8.93 -9.04
CA ARG A 99 -1.01 -8.61 -8.65
C ARG A 99 -0.70 -7.15 -8.98
N GLY A 100 -0.10 -6.45 -8.03
CA GLY A 100 0.21 -5.01 -8.11
C GLY A 100 -0.87 -4.09 -7.55
N ASP A 101 -2.10 -4.57 -7.37
CA ASP A 101 -3.13 -3.79 -6.68
C ASP A 101 -2.85 -3.72 -5.17
N VAL A 102 -3.36 -2.69 -4.52
CA VAL A 102 -3.23 -2.47 -3.07
C VAL A 102 -4.55 -2.68 -2.37
N GLY A 103 -4.51 -2.82 -1.05
CA GLY A 103 -5.72 -2.97 -0.27
C GLY A 103 -5.50 -2.68 1.19
N VAL A 104 -6.59 -2.71 1.94
CA VAL A 104 -6.60 -2.67 3.39
C VAL A 104 -7.24 -3.93 3.94
N MET A 105 -6.77 -4.37 5.10
CA MET A 105 -7.46 -5.33 5.98
C MET A 105 -7.55 -4.76 7.39
N ILE A 106 -8.34 -5.40 8.25
CA ILE A 106 -8.48 -4.99 9.65
C ILE A 106 -7.63 -5.91 10.52
N ILE A 107 -6.70 -5.33 11.28
CA ILE A 107 -5.90 -6.04 12.29
C ILE A 107 -6.08 -5.28 13.59
N ASN A 108 -6.49 -5.98 14.66
CA ASN A 108 -6.74 -5.39 15.98
C ASN A 108 -7.71 -4.18 15.96
N GLY A 109 -8.66 -4.17 15.02
CA GLY A 109 -9.63 -3.08 14.86
C GLY A 109 -9.14 -1.89 14.03
N GLU A 110 -7.92 -1.94 13.48
CA GLU A 110 -7.35 -0.87 12.67
C GLU A 110 -7.09 -1.28 11.22
N TYR A 111 -7.30 -0.34 10.29
CA TYR A 111 -6.96 -0.54 8.88
C TYR A 111 -5.46 -0.62 8.68
N THR A 112 -4.99 -1.72 8.11
CA THR A 112 -3.59 -1.95 7.75
C THR A 112 -3.46 -2.12 6.25
N ALA A 113 -2.52 -1.39 5.64
CA ALA A 113 -2.27 -1.44 4.20
C ALA A 113 -1.43 -2.66 3.79
N GLY A 114 -1.69 -3.15 2.59
CA GLY A 114 -0.91 -4.18 1.93
C GLY A 114 -1.00 -4.09 0.40
N PHE A 115 -0.33 -5.01 -0.27
CA PHE A 115 -0.32 -5.13 -1.73
C PHE A 115 -0.41 -6.58 -2.16
N ILE A 116 -0.98 -6.83 -3.33
CA ILE A 116 -1.15 -8.18 -3.87
C ILE A 116 0.09 -8.54 -4.69
N CYS A 117 0.77 -9.62 -4.32
CA CYS A 117 1.93 -10.17 -5.04
C CYS A 117 1.69 -11.64 -5.39
N GLY A 118 2.69 -12.33 -5.96
CA GLY A 118 2.58 -13.74 -6.32
C GLY A 118 2.25 -14.67 -5.14
N SER A 119 2.62 -14.27 -3.92
CA SER A 119 2.38 -15.07 -2.70
C SER A 119 1.05 -14.76 -1.99
N GLY A 120 0.28 -13.78 -2.48
CA GLY A 120 -0.99 -13.35 -1.86
C GLY A 120 -0.99 -11.88 -1.46
N PHE A 121 -1.83 -11.51 -0.48
CA PHE A 121 -1.92 -10.16 0.04
C PHE A 121 -0.83 -9.92 1.10
N ALA A 122 0.24 -9.24 0.68
CA ALA A 122 1.39 -8.94 1.51
C ALA A 122 1.12 -7.73 2.41
N VAL A 123 1.20 -7.94 3.73
CA VAL A 123 0.94 -6.92 4.75
C VAL A 123 2.13 -6.84 5.70
N LYS A 124 2.56 -5.60 6.00
CA LYS A 124 3.69 -5.37 6.91
C LYS A 124 3.28 -5.65 8.35
N GLN A 125 4.01 -6.53 9.02
CA GLN A 125 3.82 -6.99 10.40
C GLN A 125 5.13 -6.83 11.20
N PRO A 126 5.13 -6.93 12.54
CA PRO A 126 6.33 -6.69 13.35
C PRO A 126 7.57 -7.51 12.98
N HIS A 127 7.37 -8.69 12.38
CA HIS A 127 8.45 -9.60 11.98
C HIS A 127 8.83 -9.51 10.49
N GLY A 128 8.18 -8.66 9.70
CA GLY A 128 8.34 -8.64 8.25
C GLY A 128 7.02 -8.62 7.49
N LEU A 129 7.03 -9.08 6.25
CA LEU A 129 5.78 -9.28 5.51
C LEU A 129 5.13 -10.61 5.91
N THR A 130 3.83 -10.56 6.16
CA THR A 130 2.97 -11.74 6.21
C THR A 130 2.07 -11.74 4.98
N PHE A 131 1.85 -12.90 4.39
CA PHE A 131 1.01 -13.07 3.22
C PHE A 131 -0.33 -13.67 3.64
N PHE A 132 -1.41 -12.90 3.44
CA PHE A 132 -2.77 -13.29 3.76
C PHE A 132 -3.53 -13.71 2.49
N PRO A 133 -4.54 -14.58 2.61
CA PRO A 133 -5.41 -14.88 1.48
C PRO A 133 -6.26 -13.65 1.10
N ILE A 134 -6.63 -13.54 -0.17
CA ILE A 134 -7.42 -12.40 -0.71
C ILE A 134 -8.78 -12.22 -0.01
N THR A 135 -9.28 -13.26 0.65
CA THR A 135 -10.53 -13.24 1.43
C THR A 135 -10.46 -12.33 2.65
N GLU A 136 -9.26 -12.10 3.20
CA GLU A 136 -9.01 -11.23 4.35
C GLU A 136 -8.95 -9.74 3.97
N ILE A 137 -8.92 -9.42 2.67
CA ILE A 137 -8.94 -8.04 2.21
C ILE A 137 -10.31 -7.45 2.51
N GLU A 138 -10.33 -6.32 3.22
CA GLU A 138 -11.55 -5.57 3.49
C GLU A 138 -11.95 -4.75 2.26
N GLN A 139 -11.00 -4.03 1.66
CA GLN A 139 -11.20 -3.30 0.41
C GLN A 139 -9.91 -3.28 -0.42
N ALA A 140 -10.01 -3.60 -1.71
CA ALA A 140 -8.92 -3.53 -2.68
C ALA A 140 -9.07 -2.31 -3.59
N TYR A 141 -7.95 -1.85 -4.16
CA TYR A 141 -7.87 -0.69 -5.03
C TYR A 141 -6.97 -0.96 -6.22
N LYS A 142 -7.43 -0.56 -7.40
CA LYS A 142 -6.70 -0.72 -8.65
C LYS A 142 -5.45 0.16 -8.67
N VAL A 143 -4.32 -0.42 -9.05
CA VAL A 143 -3.07 0.31 -9.29
C VAL A 143 -2.64 0.13 -10.73
N GLY A 144 -2.67 1.24 -11.46
CA GLY A 144 -2.39 1.32 -12.87
C GLY A 144 -3.35 0.52 -13.77
N ASP A 145 -3.26 0.79 -15.07
CA ASP A 145 -4.02 0.11 -16.13
C ASP A 145 -3.26 -1.10 -16.70
#